data_AF-A0A1Q5ZWI8-F1
#
_entry.id   AF-A0A1Q5ZWI8-F1
#
_cell.length_a   1.000
_cell.length_b   1.000
_cell.length_c   1.000
_cell.angle_alpha   90.00
_cell.angle_beta   90.00
_cell.angle_gamma   90.00
#
_symmetry.space_group_name_H-M   'P 1'
#
loop_
_entity.id
_entity.type
_entity.pdbx_description
1 polymer ?
#
loop_
_entity_poly.entity_id
_entity_poly.type
_entity_poly.pdbx_seq_one_letter_code
_entity_poly.pdbx_strand_id
1 'polypeptide(L)' 'MNGTDIKAGITAIYKLVVKLRDTLVDLIRKKEITSCGCGQADCPTWFFTDSAGQEMDDIRRSILVQFKSIKTDFNLSLG' A
#
# COMPACT_ATOMS: atom_id res chain seq x y z
N MET A 1 -16.97 -9.07 17.81
CA MET A 1 -16.63 -9.89 16.63
C MET A 1 -16.34 -11.30 17.08
N ASN A 2 -16.87 -12.28 16.37
CA ASN A 2 -16.49 -13.69 16.59
C ASN A 2 -15.17 -14.00 15.85
N GLY A 3 -14.58 -15.18 16.07
CA GLY A 3 -13.32 -15.57 15.44
C GLY A 3 -13.37 -15.66 13.90
N THR A 4 -14.55 -15.94 13.33
CA THR A 4 -14.77 -16.01 11.88
C THR A 4 -14.71 -14.61 11.25
N ASP A 5 -15.29 -13.60 11.91
CA ASP A 5 -15.28 -12.21 11.46
C ASP A 5 -13.85 -11.65 11.39
N ILE A 6 -13.02 -11.98 12.39
CA ILE A 6 -11.61 -11.58 12.43
C ILE A 6 -10.84 -12.20 11.26
N LYS A 7 -11.03 -13.50 11.01
CA LYS A 7 -10.35 -14.21 9.92
C LYS A 7 -10.73 -13.65 8.55
N ALA A 8 -12.00 -13.32 8.36
CA ALA A 8 -12.49 -12.67 7.14
C ALA A 8 -11.87 -11.28 6.96
N GLY A 9 -11.82 -10.48 8.04
CA GLY A 9 -11.19 -9.16 8.03
C GLY A 9 -9.70 -9.22 7.68
N ILE A 10 -8.94 -10.12 8.30
CA ILE A 10 -7.51 -10.32 8.00
C ILE A 10 -7.32 -10.76 6.55
N THR A 11 -8.18 -11.64 6.04
CA THR A 11 -8.14 -12.07 4.64
C THR A 11 -8.35 -10.88 3.69
N ALA A 12 -9.28 -9.98 4.01
CA ALA A 12 -9.52 -8.77 3.22
C ALA A 12 -8.29 -7.83 3.23
N ILE A 13 -7.65 -7.64 4.39
CA ILE A 13 -6.40 -6.87 4.51
C ILE A 13 -5.30 -7.48 3.65
N TYR A 14 -5.10 -8.79 3.73
CA TYR A 14 -4.07 -9.47 2.94
C TYR A 14 -4.25 -9.25 1.44
N LYS A 15 -5.50 -9.35 0.94
CA LYS A 15 -5.80 -9.06 -0.47
C LYS A 15 -5.46 -7.62 -0.86
N LEU A 16 -5.68 -6.65 0.03
CA LEU A 16 -5.30 -5.26 -0.22
C LEU A 16 -3.78 -5.05 -0.24
N VAL A 17 -3.03 -5.76 0.61
CA VAL A 17 -1.55 -5.74 0.59
C VAL A 17 -1.01 -6.35 -0.70
N VAL A 18 -1.59 -7.47 -1.17
CA VAL A 18 -1.25 -8.05 -2.48
C VAL A 18 -1.54 -7.04 -3.59
N LYS A 19 -2.74 -6.42 -3.58
CA LYS A 19 -3.09 -5.37 -4.53
C LYS A 19 -2.10 -4.21 -4.52
N LEU A 20 -1.66 -3.74 -3.34
CA LEU A 20 -0.67 -2.66 -3.22
C LEU A 20 0.65 -3.04 -3.91
N ARG A 21 1.12 -4.27 -3.72
CA ARG A 21 2.34 -4.78 -4.36
C ARG A 21 2.17 -4.87 -5.87
N ASP A 22 1.06 -5.42 -6.33
CA ASP A 22 0.79 -5.59 -7.76
C ASP A 22 0.67 -4.22 -8.46
N THR A 23 0.00 -3.24 -7.83
CA THR A 23 -0.07 -1.85 -8.31
C THR A 23 1.31 -1.23 -8.42
N LEU A 24 2.19 -1.40 -7.42
CA LEU A 24 3.57 -0.90 -7.51
C LEU A 24 4.31 -1.48 -8.72
N VAL A 25 4.24 -2.80 -8.93
CA VAL A 25 4.89 -3.48 -10.06
C VAL A 25 4.35 -2.94 -11.39
N ASP A 26 3.03 -2.75 -11.49
CA ASP A 26 2.40 -2.21 -12.68
C ASP A 26 2.80 -0.76 -12.97
N LEU A 27 2.87 0.10 -11.95
CA LEU A 27 3.31 1.49 -12.09
C LEU A 27 4.78 1.59 -12.50
N ILE A 28 5.64 0.68 -12.00
CA ILE A 28 7.03 0.56 -12.47
C ILE A 28 7.07 0.16 -13.94
N ARG A 29 6.28 -0.86 -14.33
CA ARG A 29 6.19 -1.31 -15.73
C ARG A 29 5.73 -0.19 -16.68
N LYS A 30 4.81 0.66 -16.22
CA LYS A 30 4.31 1.83 -16.97
C LYS A 30 5.25 3.04 -16.94
N LYS A 31 6.37 2.96 -16.20
CA LYS A 31 7.30 4.07 -15.94
C LYS A 31 6.66 5.27 -15.23
N GLU A 32 5.57 5.04 -14.51
CA GLU A 32 4.98 6.05 -13.61
C GLU A 32 5.70 6.10 -12.26
N ILE A 33 6.36 5.00 -11.90
CA ILE A 33 7.35 4.92 -10.81
C ILE A 33 8.68 4.52 -11.43
N THR A 34 9.74 5.28 -11.16
CA THR A 34 11.08 5.04 -11.74
C THR A 34 12.16 5.21 -10.69
N SER A 35 13.23 4.43 -10.80
CA SER A 35 14.42 4.62 -9.96
C SER A 35 15.13 5.91 -10.32
N CYS A 36 15.91 6.47 -9.39
CA CYS A 36 16.73 7.62 -9.66
C CYS A 36 17.72 7.37 -10.82
N GLY A 37 17.85 8.34 -11.71
CA GLY A 37 18.75 8.29 -12.86
C GLY A 37 20.20 8.70 -12.56
N CYS A 38 20.61 8.79 -11.30
CA CYS A 38 21.95 9.29 -10.92
C CYS A 38 23.11 8.32 -11.22
N GLY A 39 22.82 7.09 -11.68
CA GLY A 39 23.81 6.08 -12.04
C GLY A 39 24.46 5.35 -10.85
N GLN A 40 24.07 5.66 -9.62
CA GLN A 40 24.49 4.90 -8.44
C GLN A 40 23.64 3.62 -8.32
N ALA A 41 24.30 2.45 -8.32
CA ALA A 41 23.65 1.15 -8.33
C ALA A 41 22.69 0.93 -7.14
N ASP A 42 23.05 1.44 -5.97
CA ASP A 42 22.29 1.25 -4.72
C ASP A 42 21.53 2.51 -4.29
N CYS A 43 21.18 3.40 -5.23
CA CYS A 43 20.41 4.59 -4.90
C CYS A 43 18.99 4.21 -4.45
N PRO A 44 18.58 4.50 -3.20
CA PRO A 44 17.25 4.13 -2.70
C PRO A 44 16.16 5.10 -3.18
N THR A 45 16.53 6.14 -3.93
CA THR A 45 15.60 7.19 -4.34
C THR A 45 14.77 6.74 -5.54
N TRP A 46 13.46 6.93 -5.42
CA TRP A 46 12.49 6.70 -6.49
C TRP A 46 11.75 7.99 -6.79
N PHE A 47 11.39 8.16 -8.06
CA PHE A 47 10.51 9.21 -8.53
C PHE A 47 9.18 8.60 -8.95
N PHE A 48 8.10 9.31 -8.71
CA PHE A 48 6.76 8.89 -9.09
C PHE A 48 5.93 10.09 -9.50
N THR A 49 4.95 9.86 -10.37
CA THR A 49 3.94 10.88 -10.72
C THR A 49 2.96 11.07 -9.56
N ASP A 50 2.33 12.25 -9.48
CA ASP A 50 1.29 12.50 -8.48
C ASP A 50 0.15 11.47 -8.56
N SER A 51 -0.21 11.01 -9.78
CA SER A 51 -1.23 9.98 -9.99
C SER A 51 -0.82 8.63 -9.38
N ALA A 52 0.42 8.20 -9.61
CA ALA A 52 0.95 6.96 -9.06
C ALA A 52 1.00 7.01 -7.53
N GLY A 53 1.44 8.15 -6.97
CA GLY A 53 1.40 8.38 -5.53
C GLY A 53 -0.01 8.29 -4.96
N GLN A 54 -0.97 8.94 -5.62
CA GLN A 54 -2.36 8.95 -5.19
C GLN A 54 -3.00 7.54 -5.23
N GLU A 55 -2.72 6.76 -6.27
CA GLU A 55 -3.25 5.38 -6.41
C GLU A 55 -2.72 4.46 -5.30
N MET A 56 -1.43 4.54 -4.99
CA MET A 56 -0.83 3.79 -3.88
C MET A 56 -1.40 4.22 -2.52
N ASP A 57 -1.61 5.52 -2.33
CA ASP A 57 -2.18 6.08 -1.12
C ASP A 57 -3.64 5.67 -0.90
N ASP A 58 -4.43 5.53 -1.96
CA ASP A 58 -5.81 5.04 -1.89
C ASP A 58 -5.89 3.59 -1.40
N ILE A 59 -5.00 2.74 -1.89
CA ILE A 59 -4.91 1.35 -1.43
C ILE A 59 -4.43 1.32 0.02
N ARG A 60 -3.41 2.12 0.39
CA ARG A 60 -2.94 2.26 1.78
C ARG A 60 -4.06 2.70 2.72
N ARG A 61 -4.88 3.68 2.33
CA ARG A 61 -6.06 4.13 3.11
C ARG A 61 -7.08 3.01 3.27
N SER A 62 -7.34 2.25 2.21
CA SER A 62 -8.27 1.11 2.25
C SER A 62 -7.80 0.03 3.24
N ILE A 63 -6.49 -0.24 3.30
CA ILE A 63 -5.89 -1.14 4.30
C ILE A 63 -6.17 -0.63 5.71
N LEU A 64 -5.92 0.65 5.98
CA LEU A 64 -6.14 1.25 7.30
C LEU A 64 -7.61 1.19 7.73
N VAL A 65 -8.54 1.50 6.82
CA VAL A 65 -9.98 1.40 7.08
C VAL A 65 -10.36 -0.03 7.43
N GLN A 66 -9.85 -1.02 6.70
CA GLN A 66 -10.13 -2.43 6.98
C GLN A 66 -9.51 -2.88 8.31
N PHE A 67 -8.34 -2.37 8.69
CA PHE A 67 -7.79 -2.62 10.03
C PHE A 67 -8.69 -2.05 11.13
N LYS A 68 -9.15 -0.81 10.97
CA LYS A 68 -10.03 -0.14 11.95
C LYS A 68 -11.38 -0.84 12.12
N SER A 69 -11.88 -1.55 11.11
CA SER A 69 -13.10 -2.35 11.25
C SER A 69 -12.92 -3.59 12.14
N ILE A 70 -11.70 -4.13 12.24
CA ILE A 70 -11.35 -5.28 13.09
C ILE A 70 -10.91 -4.83 14.49
N LYS A 71 -10.17 -3.72 14.56
CA LYS A 71 -9.61 -3.16 15.81
C LYS A 71 -9.91 -1.66 15.84
N THR A 72 -11.03 -1.29 16.45
CA THR A 72 -11.60 0.06 16.39
C THR A 72 -10.76 1.15 17.07
N ASP A 73 -9.98 0.78 18.08
CA ASP A 73 -9.02 1.63 18.79
C ASP A 73 -7.62 1.62 18.13
N PHE A 74 -7.46 0.95 17.00
CA PHE A 74 -6.23 1.00 16.24
C PHE A 74 -6.03 2.39 15.63
N ASN A 75 -4.98 3.07 16.08
CA ASN A 75 -4.58 4.36 15.55
C ASN A 75 -3.09 4.32 15.17
N LEU A 76 -2.80 4.49 13.89
CA LEU A 76 -1.45 4.66 13.38
C LEU A 76 -1.11 6.14 13.40
N SER A 77 -0.36 6.58 14.41
CA SER A 77 0.37 7.85 14.35
C SER A 77 1.62 7.61 13.51
N LEU A 78 1.55 7.95 12.23
CA LEU A 78 2.77 8.15 11.44
C LEU A 78 3.24 9.56 11.83
N GLY A 79 4.18 9.61 12.77
CA GLY A 79 4.85 10.84 13.16
C GLY A 79 5.65 11.44 12.02
#